data_AF-A0A9E6BTW2-F1
#
_entry.id   AF-A0A9E6BTW2-F1
#
_cell.length_a   1.000
_cell.length_b   1.000
_cell.length_c   1.000
_cell.angle_alpha   90.00
_cell.angle_beta   90.00
_cell.angle_gamma   90.00
#
_symmetry.space_group_name_H-M   'P 1'
#
loop_
_entity.id
_entity.type
_entity.pdbx_description
1 polymer ?
#
loop_
_entity_poly.entity_id
_entity_poly.type
_entity_poly.pdbx_seq_one_letter_code
_entity_poly.pdbx_strand_id
1 'polypeptide(L)'
;MTQLEPGKTVLEVDELMQLLPHRFPFLLIDRLVDIKPGDSAVGIKNVSYSDQIFQGHFPQKPVMPGVLIIEAMAQAAAAFTSYTENLDTDGKVVLFMGVDKARFRKPVIPGDQLRINVRTVHRRAPVWRFQSTAYVDEVRVADATYSAMLAQGI
;
A
#
# COMPACT_ATOMS: atom_id res chain seq x y z
N MET A 1 4.74 -21.16 8.76
CA MET A 1 4.41 -20.31 7.60
C MET A 1 4.91 -21.02 6.36
N THR A 2 4.07 -21.19 5.35
CA THR A 2 4.49 -21.73 4.05
C THR A 2 5.32 -20.66 3.35
N GLN A 3 6.48 -21.01 2.79
CA GLN A 3 7.26 -20.05 2.00
C GLN A 3 6.44 -19.64 0.77
N LEU A 4 6.35 -18.34 0.50
CA LEU A 4 5.70 -17.83 -0.70
C LEU A 4 6.45 -18.32 -1.94
N GLU A 5 5.71 -18.75 -2.95
CA GLU A 5 6.31 -19.24 -4.20
C GLU A 5 7.10 -18.11 -4.89
N PRO A 6 8.37 -18.34 -5.29
CA PRO A 6 9.14 -17.36 -6.03
C PRO A 6 8.53 -17.07 -7.41
N GLY A 7 8.63 -15.81 -7.86
CA GLY A 7 8.28 -15.41 -9.22
C GLY A 7 6.79 -15.16 -9.48
N LYS A 8 5.93 -15.21 -8.44
CA LYS A 8 4.54 -14.78 -8.56
C LYS A 8 4.48 -13.30 -8.93
N THR A 9 3.58 -12.98 -9.86
CA THR A 9 3.25 -11.61 -10.27
C THR A 9 2.01 -11.07 -9.57
N VAL A 10 1.34 -11.91 -8.77
CA VAL A 10 0.12 -11.61 -8.00
C VAL A 10 0.26 -12.19 -6.60
N LEU A 11 -0.12 -11.40 -5.58
CA LEU A 11 -0.27 -11.83 -4.20
C LEU A 11 -1.68 -11.52 -3.71
N GLU A 12 -2.31 -12.53 -3.13
CA GLU A 12 -3.65 -12.44 -2.54
C GLU A 12 -3.58 -12.04 -1.06
N VAL A 13 -4.72 -11.68 -0.46
CA VAL A 13 -4.79 -11.13 0.91
C VAL A 13 -4.13 -12.00 1.97
N ASP A 14 -4.24 -13.33 1.86
CA ASP A 14 -3.61 -14.28 2.81
C ASP A 14 -2.08 -14.22 2.76
N GLU A 15 -1.51 -13.91 1.59
CA GLU A 15 -0.07 -13.74 1.39
C GLU A 15 0.36 -12.35 1.89
N LEU A 16 -0.45 -11.32 1.66
CA LEU A 16 -0.22 -9.98 2.22
C LEU A 16 -0.21 -9.99 3.75
N MET A 17 -1.10 -10.76 4.39
CA MET A 17 -1.13 -10.91 5.85
C MET A 17 0.09 -11.64 6.43
N GLN A 18 0.81 -12.42 5.62
CA GLN A 18 2.09 -13.02 6.02
C GLN A 18 3.25 -12.02 5.93
N LEU A 19 3.17 -11.07 4.99
CA LEU A 19 4.22 -10.06 4.74
C LEU A 19 4.06 -8.79 5.58
N LEU A 20 2.82 -8.47 5.96
CA LEU A 20 2.48 -7.23 6.66
C LEU A 20 1.96 -7.52 8.07
N PRO A 21 2.36 -6.71 9.07
CA PRO A 21 1.80 -6.82 10.42
C PRO A 21 0.38 -6.23 10.54
N HIS A 22 -0.06 -5.43 9.57
CA HIS A 22 -1.36 -4.76 9.58
C HIS A 22 -2.52 -5.76 9.60
N ARG A 23 -3.56 -5.46 10.39
CA ARG A 23 -4.81 -6.23 10.50
C ARG A 23 -6.00 -5.27 10.50
N PHE A 24 -7.22 -5.80 10.41
CA PHE A 24 -8.43 -4.98 10.53
C PHE A 24 -8.39 -4.09 11.79
N PRO A 25 -8.77 -2.80 11.71
CA PRO A 25 -9.33 -2.09 10.53
C PRO A 25 -8.28 -1.36 9.66
N PHE A 26 -7.00 -1.75 9.73
CA PHE A 26 -5.88 -0.98 9.17
C PHE A 26 -5.02 -1.72 8.13
N LEU A 27 -5.37 -2.95 7.75
CA LEU A 27 -4.87 -3.54 6.50
C LEU A 27 -5.72 -2.99 5.35
N LEU A 28 -5.13 -2.15 4.51
CA LEU A 28 -5.83 -1.39 3.49
C LEU A 28 -5.61 -1.92 2.07
N ILE A 29 -4.70 -2.86 1.84
CA ILE A 29 -4.53 -3.45 0.51
C ILE A 29 -5.16 -4.83 0.48
N ASP A 30 -5.91 -5.10 -0.59
CA ASP A 30 -6.59 -6.39 -0.79
C ASP A 30 -5.71 -7.35 -1.58
N ARG A 31 -4.95 -6.82 -2.56
CA ARG A 31 -4.09 -7.60 -3.47
C ARG A 31 -2.89 -6.79 -3.93
N LEU A 32 -1.83 -7.49 -4.32
CA LEU A 32 -0.73 -6.94 -5.11
C LEU A 32 -0.71 -7.64 -6.48
N VAL A 33 -0.59 -6.89 -7.56
CA VAL A 33 -0.57 -7.41 -8.94
C VAL A 33 0.55 -6.76 -9.75
N ASP A 34 0.81 -7.28 -10.95
CA ASP A 34 1.81 -6.75 -11.89
C ASP A 34 3.20 -6.56 -11.26
N ILE A 35 3.61 -7.49 -10.38
CA ILE A 35 4.88 -7.40 -9.66
C ILE A 35 6.05 -7.58 -10.63
N LYS A 36 6.94 -6.58 -10.64
CA LYS A 36 8.22 -6.57 -11.36
C LYS A 36 9.35 -6.41 -10.34
N PRO A 37 10.03 -7.52 -9.96
CA PRO A 37 11.05 -7.51 -8.94
C PRO A 37 12.09 -6.41 -9.11
N GLY A 38 12.33 -5.63 -8.06
CA GLY A 38 13.29 -4.52 -8.05
C GLY A 38 12.87 -3.25 -8.79
N ASP A 39 11.69 -3.22 -9.42
CA ASP A 39 11.20 -2.07 -10.17
C ASP A 39 9.87 -1.54 -9.63
N SER A 40 8.78 -2.30 -9.80
CA SER A 40 7.42 -1.81 -9.55
C SER A 40 6.41 -2.91 -9.22
N ALA A 41 5.27 -2.52 -8.66
CA ALA A 41 4.08 -3.36 -8.47
C ALA A 41 2.82 -2.49 -8.41
N VAL A 42 1.65 -3.10 -8.51
CA VAL A 42 0.35 -2.42 -8.39
C VAL A 42 -0.42 -2.97 -7.19
N GLY A 43 -0.64 -2.14 -6.17
CA GLY A 43 -1.54 -2.46 -5.06
C GLY A 43 -3.00 -2.22 -5.43
N ILE A 44 -3.90 -3.05 -4.92
CA ILE A 44 -5.35 -2.91 -5.11
C ILE A 44 -6.00 -2.66 -3.76
N LYS A 45 -6.80 -1.59 -3.66
CA LYS A 45 -7.75 -1.33 -2.56
C LYS A 45 -9.13 -1.14 -3.17
N ASN A 46 -10.05 -2.05 -2.86
CA ASN A 46 -11.47 -1.86 -3.13
C ASN A 46 -12.06 -1.00 -2.03
N VAL A 47 -12.78 0.05 -2.42
CA VAL A 47 -13.37 1.01 -1.50
C VAL A 47 -14.84 0.68 -1.34
N SER A 48 -15.22 0.17 -0.16
CA SER A 48 -16.60 -0.24 0.11
C SER A 48 -17.26 0.72 1.10
N TYR A 49 -18.55 0.98 0.93
CA TYR A 49 -19.31 1.74 1.92
C TYR A 49 -19.33 1.04 3.29
N SER A 50 -19.11 -0.28 3.32
CA SER A 50 -18.96 -1.05 4.55
C SER A 50 -17.66 -0.77 5.33
N ASP A 51 -16.69 -0.06 4.75
CA ASP A 51 -15.45 0.29 5.45
C ASP A 51 -15.76 1.25 6.62
N GLN A 52 -15.25 0.94 7.82
CA GLN A 52 -15.56 1.67 9.06
C GLN A 52 -15.28 3.18 8.98
N ILE A 53 -14.34 3.58 8.14
CA ILE A 53 -13.94 4.98 7.91
C ILE A 53 -15.09 5.87 7.45
N PHE A 54 -16.07 5.31 6.71
CA PHE A 54 -17.18 6.08 6.14
C PHE A 54 -18.27 6.43 7.14
N GLN A 55 -18.27 5.80 8.33
CA GLN A 55 -19.13 6.24 9.44
C GLN A 55 -18.80 7.68 9.87
N GLY A 56 -17.54 8.08 9.73
CA GLY A 56 -17.04 9.39 10.16
C GLY A 56 -16.62 10.33 9.03
N HIS A 57 -16.34 9.83 7.82
CA HIS A 57 -15.72 10.64 6.77
C HIS A 57 -16.45 10.52 5.41
N PHE A 58 -17.59 11.18 5.20
CA PHE A 58 -18.43 11.89 6.17
C PHE A 58 -19.85 11.29 6.12
N PRO A 59 -20.64 11.34 7.21
CA PRO A 59 -21.93 10.62 7.30
C PRO A 59 -22.90 10.81 6.12
N GLN A 60 -22.92 11.99 5.48
CA GLN A 60 -23.79 12.29 4.33
C GLN A 60 -23.04 12.34 2.98
N LYS A 61 -21.71 12.22 3.02
CA LYS A 61 -20.83 12.33 1.86
C LYS A 61 -19.61 11.44 2.09
N PRO A 62 -19.73 10.13 1.86
CA PRO A 62 -18.63 9.20 2.09
C PRO A 62 -17.49 9.50 1.12
N VAL A 63 -16.31 9.78 1.66
CA VAL A 63 -15.08 10.09 0.90
C VAL A 63 -13.92 9.39 1.60
N MET A 64 -13.08 8.66 0.89
CA MET A 64 -11.91 8.03 1.50
C MET A 64 -10.95 9.13 1.98
N PRO A 65 -10.51 9.13 3.25
CA PRO A 65 -9.52 10.09 3.72
C PRO A 65 -8.23 9.99 2.89
N GLY A 66 -7.73 11.13 2.40
CA GLY A 66 -6.52 11.15 1.56
C GLY A 66 -5.31 10.52 2.26
N VAL A 67 -5.20 10.68 3.59
CA VAL A 67 -4.14 10.04 4.38
C VAL A 67 -4.18 8.51 4.33
N LEU A 68 -5.36 7.90 4.18
CA LEU A 68 -5.47 6.44 4.03
C LEU A 68 -5.11 5.97 2.63
N ILE A 69 -5.19 6.83 1.63
CA ILE A 69 -4.62 6.55 0.30
C ILE A 69 -3.09 6.48 0.40
N ILE A 70 -2.46 7.41 1.16
CA ILE A 70 -1.02 7.39 1.41
C ILE A 70 -0.61 6.15 2.21
N GLU A 71 -1.40 5.79 3.23
CA GLU A 71 -1.19 4.56 4.00
C GLU A 71 -1.25 3.31 3.10
N ALA A 72 -2.28 3.20 2.25
CA ALA A 72 -2.38 2.09 1.29
C ALA A 72 -1.21 2.05 0.30
N MET A 73 -0.67 3.20 -0.12
CA MET A 73 0.55 3.27 -0.93
C MET A 73 1.75 2.66 -0.19
N ALA A 74 1.94 2.99 1.08
CA ALA A 74 3.05 2.42 1.85
C ALA A 74 2.88 0.94 2.13
N GLN A 75 1.67 0.47 2.42
CA GLN A 75 1.43 -0.97 2.59
C GLN A 75 1.70 -1.74 1.30
N ALA A 76 1.27 -1.22 0.14
CA ALA A 76 1.59 -1.80 -1.16
C ALA A 76 3.10 -1.87 -1.39
N ALA A 77 3.82 -0.79 -1.08
CA ALA A 77 5.28 -0.75 -1.18
C ALA A 77 5.98 -1.74 -0.24
N ALA A 78 5.53 -1.82 1.02
CA ALA A 78 6.07 -2.73 2.02
C ALA A 78 5.86 -4.19 1.60
N ALA A 79 4.65 -4.58 1.19
CA ALA A 79 4.38 -5.93 0.72
C ALA A 79 5.23 -6.28 -0.52
N PHE A 80 5.32 -5.34 -1.47
CA PHE A 80 6.15 -5.49 -2.67
C PHE A 80 7.62 -5.72 -2.33
N THR A 81 8.23 -4.88 -1.49
CA THR A 81 9.65 -5.03 -1.16
C THR A 81 9.92 -6.22 -0.26
N SER A 82 9.04 -6.51 0.71
CA SER A 82 9.18 -7.69 1.56
C SER A 82 9.18 -8.98 0.75
N TYR A 83 8.26 -9.10 -0.22
CA TYR A 83 8.22 -10.24 -1.12
C TYR A 83 9.42 -10.29 -2.07
N THR A 84 9.69 -9.21 -2.80
CA THR A 84 10.68 -9.25 -3.90
C THR A 84 12.12 -9.23 -3.43
N GLU A 85 12.39 -8.78 -2.21
CA GLU A 85 13.73 -8.78 -1.60
C GLU A 85 13.91 -9.87 -0.54
N ASN A 86 12.88 -10.70 -0.31
CA ASN A 86 12.86 -11.73 0.73
C ASN A 86 13.29 -11.17 2.10
N LEU A 87 12.72 -10.02 2.48
CA LEU A 87 13.06 -9.35 3.73
C LEU A 87 12.54 -10.19 4.90
N ASP A 88 13.38 -10.37 5.91
CA ASP A 88 12.93 -10.88 7.20
C ASP A 88 12.08 -9.82 7.91
N THR A 89 10.76 -10.02 7.88
CA THR A 89 9.75 -9.16 8.52
C THR A 89 9.33 -9.65 9.90
N ASP A 90 9.90 -10.75 10.40
CA ASP A 90 9.50 -11.29 11.69
C ASP A 90 9.88 -10.33 12.83
N GLY A 91 8.91 -10.02 13.67
CA GLY A 91 9.05 -9.01 14.73
C GLY A 91 9.49 -7.63 14.23
N LYS A 92 9.29 -7.27 12.96
CA LYS A 92 9.65 -5.97 12.37
C LYS A 92 8.43 -5.26 11.80
N VAL A 93 8.52 -3.93 11.77
CA VAL A 93 7.48 -3.04 11.25
C VAL A 93 8.09 -2.07 10.25
N VAL A 94 7.32 -1.69 9.24
CA VAL A 94 7.71 -0.63 8.30
C VAL A 94 7.17 0.69 8.83
N LEU A 95 8.06 1.64 9.10
CA LEU A 95 7.70 2.96 9.62
C LEU A 95 7.94 4.04 8.56
N PHE A 96 6.96 4.92 8.36
CA PHE A 96 7.15 6.13 7.58
C PHE A 96 8.22 7.01 8.21
N MET A 97 9.19 7.45 7.39
CA MET A 97 10.15 8.49 7.77
C MET A 97 9.72 9.86 7.26
N GLY A 98 9.01 9.91 6.13
CA GLY A 98 8.55 11.17 5.55
C GLY A 98 7.73 10.96 4.28
N VAL A 99 6.86 11.93 4.01
CA VAL A 99 6.01 11.98 2.82
C VAL A 99 6.19 13.35 2.17
N ASP A 100 6.54 13.33 0.89
CA ASP A 100 6.82 14.50 0.07
C ASP A 100 5.87 14.56 -1.13
N LYS A 101 5.57 15.78 -1.57
CA LYS A 101 4.81 16.03 -2.81
C LYS A 101 3.47 15.29 -2.91
N ALA A 102 2.84 14.98 -1.76
CA ALA A 102 1.51 14.39 -1.76
C ALA A 102 0.50 15.34 -2.46
N ARG A 103 -0.29 14.79 -3.38
CA ARG A 103 -1.34 15.50 -4.11
C ARG A 103 -2.58 14.63 -4.17
N PHE A 104 -3.72 15.21 -3.80
CA PHE A 104 -5.05 14.61 -3.93
C PHE A 104 -5.81 15.40 -4.99
N ARG A 105 -6.21 14.72 -6.07
CA ARG A 105 -6.72 15.35 -7.30
C ARG A 105 -8.22 15.21 -7.44
N LYS A 106 -8.75 14.07 -7.02
CA LYS A 106 -10.18 13.76 -7.01
C LYS A 106 -10.53 12.96 -5.75
N PRO A 107 -11.75 13.12 -5.21
CA PRO A 107 -12.22 12.27 -4.12
C PRO A 107 -12.32 10.83 -4.60
N VAL A 108 -11.97 9.90 -3.72
CA VAL A 108 -12.22 8.46 -3.87
C VAL A 108 -13.42 8.12 -3.01
N ILE A 109 -14.38 7.37 -3.54
CA ILE A 109 -15.69 7.13 -2.92
C ILE A 109 -16.01 5.62 -2.92
N PRO A 110 -17.01 5.18 -2.13
CA PRO A 110 -17.50 3.80 -2.20
C PRO A 110 -17.86 3.36 -3.62
N GLY A 111 -17.42 2.16 -3.99
CA GLY A 111 -17.54 1.60 -5.33
C GLY A 111 -16.26 1.71 -6.16
N ASP A 112 -15.35 2.63 -5.81
CA ASP A 112 -14.08 2.79 -6.53
C ASP A 112 -13.14 1.61 -6.26
N GLN A 113 -12.38 1.21 -7.29
CA GLN A 113 -11.19 0.39 -7.12
C GLN A 113 -9.96 1.27 -7.28
N LEU A 114 -9.23 1.45 -6.18
CA LEU A 114 -7.98 2.18 -6.17
C LEU A 114 -6.84 1.28 -6.64
N ARG A 115 -6.29 1.59 -7.81
CA ARG A 115 -5.10 0.94 -8.38
C ARG A 115 -3.87 1.79 -8.06
N ILE A 116 -2.98 1.26 -7.25
CA ILE A 116 -1.85 1.98 -6.66
C ILE A 116 -0.56 1.51 -7.31
N ASN A 117 -0.07 2.27 -8.29
CA ASN A 117 1.20 1.98 -8.94
C ASN A 117 2.33 2.43 -8.02
N VAL A 118 3.14 1.48 -7.55
CA VAL A 118 4.30 1.72 -6.69
C VAL A 118 5.58 1.49 -7.50
N ARG A 119 6.56 2.38 -7.32
CA ARG A 119 7.91 2.21 -7.87
C ARG A 119 8.97 2.51 -6.82
N THR A 120 10.01 1.69 -6.77
CA THR A 120 11.20 1.97 -5.97
C THR A 120 12.03 3.05 -6.65
N VAL A 121 12.28 4.17 -5.95
CA VAL A 121 13.11 5.28 -6.45
C VAL A 121 14.55 5.08 -6.01
N HIS A 122 14.75 4.76 -4.74
CA HIS A 122 16.06 4.53 -4.16
C HIS A 122 15.96 3.51 -3.03
N ARG A 123 17.00 2.69 -2.89
CA ARG A 123 17.12 1.70 -1.82
C ARG A 123 18.50 1.77 -1.20
N ARG A 124 18.54 1.95 0.12
CA ARG A 124 19.71 1.73 0.96
C ARG A 124 19.24 1.18 2.30
N ALA A 125 19.27 -0.15 2.43
CA ALA A 125 18.81 -0.84 3.63
C ALA A 125 19.41 -0.18 4.91
N PRO A 126 18.59 0.04 5.95
CA PRO A 126 17.20 -0.39 6.11
C PRO A 126 16.14 0.62 5.60
N VAL A 127 16.50 1.52 4.69
CA VAL A 127 15.62 2.60 4.19
C VAL A 127 15.33 2.45 2.70
N TRP A 128 14.06 2.63 2.35
CA TRP A 128 13.57 2.66 0.98
C TRP A 128 12.84 3.99 0.71
N ARG A 129 12.96 4.47 -0.52
CA ARG A 129 12.20 5.61 -1.03
C ARG A 129 11.38 5.17 -2.23
N PHE A 130 10.10 5.48 -2.19
CA PHE A 130 9.12 5.10 -3.19
C PHE A 130 8.48 6.32 -3.83
N GLN A 131 7.98 6.12 -5.04
CA GLN A 131 7.04 7.02 -5.68
C GLN A 131 5.81 6.20 -6.06
N SER A 132 4.64 6.71 -5.70
CA SER A 132 3.38 6.04 -6.00
C SER A 132 2.38 6.97 -6.63
N THR A 133 1.57 6.42 -7.51
CA THR A 133 0.44 7.09 -8.14
C THR A 133 -0.78 6.18 -8.05
N ALA A 134 -1.89 6.71 -7.55
CA ALA A 134 -3.14 6.00 -7.43
C ALA A 134 -4.15 6.45 -8.50
N TYR A 135 -4.83 5.48 -9.07
CA TYR A 135 -5.83 5.66 -10.12
C TYR A 135 -7.16 5.02 -9.70
N VAL A 136 -8.26 5.60 -10.17
CA VAL A 136 -9.57 4.96 -10.28
C VAL A 136 -9.89 4.96 -11.77
N ASP A 137 -10.10 3.77 -12.34
CA ASP A 137 -10.05 3.55 -13.79
C ASP A 137 -8.76 4.17 -14.39
N GLU A 138 -8.89 5.03 -15.41
CA GLU A 138 -7.78 5.75 -16.05
C GLU A 138 -7.48 7.11 -15.40
N VAL A 139 -8.19 7.46 -14.32
CA VAL A 139 -8.11 8.80 -13.72
C VAL A 139 -7.18 8.79 -12.53
N ARG A 140 -6.10 9.56 -12.61
CA ARG A 140 -5.19 9.77 -11.48
C ARG A 140 -5.90 10.52 -10.35
N VAL A 141 -6.05 9.89 -9.19
CA VAL A 141 -6.71 10.46 -8.00
C VAL A 141 -5.72 10.95 -6.95
N ALA A 142 -4.54 10.33 -6.85
CA ALA A 142 -3.50 10.77 -5.92
C ALA A 142 -2.07 10.42 -6.38
N ASP A 143 -1.08 11.15 -5.87
CA ASP A 143 0.33 10.81 -6.03
C ASP A 143 1.17 11.29 -4.83
N ALA A 144 2.25 10.58 -4.52
CA ALA A 144 3.19 10.93 -3.46
C ALA A 144 4.57 10.31 -3.66
N THR A 145 5.59 10.92 -3.08
CA THR A 145 6.91 10.32 -2.84
C THR A 145 7.08 10.13 -1.34
N TYR A 146 7.58 8.99 -0.88
CA TYR A 146 7.73 8.75 0.56
C TYR A 146 8.91 7.85 0.85
N SER A 147 9.45 7.99 2.05
CA SER A 147 10.51 7.13 2.56
C SER A 147 9.99 6.32 3.75
N ALA A 148 10.40 5.07 3.82
CA ALA A 148 10.07 4.17 4.91
C ALA A 148 11.29 3.34 5.34
N MET A 149 11.29 2.92 6.60
CA MET A 149 12.35 2.11 7.20
C MET A 149 11.77 0.82 7.75
N LEU A 150 12.47 -0.30 7.52
CA LEU A 150 12.20 -1.53 8.26
C LEU A 150 12.86 -1.42 9.63
N ALA A 151 12.05 -1.33 10.69
CA ALA A 151 12.48 -1.17 12.07
C ALA A 151 12.06 -2.38 12.90
N GLN A 152 12.72 -2.57 14.04
CA GLN A 152 12.29 -3.57 15.01
C GLN A 152 10.91 -3.19 15.57
N GLY A 153 10.01 -4.17 15.61
CA GLY A 153 8.68 -4.02 16.19
C GLY A 153 8.74 -3.89 17.72
N ILE A 154 7.61 -3.48 18.30
CA ILE A 154 7.38 -3.43 19.75
C ILE A 154 7.01 -4.83 20.23
#